data_AF-A0AAU9IAB1-F1
#
_entry.id   AF-A0AAU9IAB1-F1
#
_cell.length_a   1.000
_cell.length_b   1.000
_cell.length_c   1.000
_cell.angle_alpha   90.00
_cell.angle_beta   90.00
_cell.angle_gamma   90.00
#
_symmetry.space_group_name_H-M   'P 1'
#
loop_
_entity.id
_entity.type
_entity.pdbx_description
1 polymer ?
#
loop_
_entity_poly.entity_id
_entity_poly.type
_entity_poly.pdbx_seq_one_letter_code
_entity_poly.pdbx_strand_id
1 'polypeptide(L)'
;MATFIKIGNGILNKINNSEITQADDFSYLILNGYGEALHYANASFYDIIDCQKSLMSDFKIQMIVLLSLGAFVLCLCMVIIIPFYISIFKIENELWNSVRKNAYDCYFDLKQIILERLRDVHSQPEIALNDRHISKNPYPFKSYWKYIWRVLIYMAAVLLFSIINITTLYEKCTDYLVYRPELLKNLINLQILYTSLSIWTNEVAMEGYGVLMAYQFPTAYPFENSVTIFNEIISKIKYSTSVIKKNKYSSFVSEDFDKILYEKSTDFNADIFRLGVFMAKENIINEAYLIANDFASSDIWTSLMSALQELDVRYDIFIDEIDKYSKSVIDDQMQIIVMNLALFIFFSLAFYLGFYLVFFWSEKKYLKRIYSVMEIIP
;
A
#
# COMPACT_ATOMS: atom_id res chain seq x y z
N MET A 1 34.30 -0.85 -8.13
CA MET A 1 34.61 -2.16 -8.78
C MET A 1 35.89 -2.12 -9.62
N ALA A 2 36.06 -1.21 -10.59
CA ALA A 2 37.25 -1.14 -11.44
C ALA A 2 38.58 -0.88 -10.68
N THR A 3 38.54 -0.09 -9.61
CA THR A 3 39.70 0.17 -8.73
C THR A 3 40.11 -1.07 -7.93
N PHE A 4 39.14 -1.89 -7.53
CA PHE A 4 39.34 -3.13 -6.78
C PHE A 4 40.01 -4.22 -7.64
N ILE A 5 39.61 -4.33 -8.91
CA ILE A 5 40.24 -5.24 -9.89
C ILE A 5 41.67 -4.80 -10.22
N LYS A 6 41.92 -3.49 -10.32
CA LYS A 6 43.25 -2.95 -10.62
C LYS A 6 44.23 -3.12 -9.45
N ILE A 7 43.75 -2.99 -8.21
CA ILE A 7 44.52 -3.27 -6.99
C ILE A 7 44.75 -4.78 -6.84
N GLY A 8 43.73 -5.61 -7.06
CA GLY A 8 43.84 -7.07 -7.05
C GLY A 8 44.84 -7.61 -8.07
N ASN A 9 44.83 -7.09 -9.31
CA ASN A 9 45.77 -7.50 -10.36
C ASN A 9 47.21 -6.99 -10.10
N GLY A 10 47.36 -5.81 -9.49
CA GLY A 10 48.67 -5.31 -9.07
C GLY A 10 49.31 -6.14 -7.96
N ILE A 11 48.48 -6.74 -7.10
CA ILE A 11 48.91 -7.62 -5.99
C ILE A 11 49.19 -9.04 -6.49
N LEU A 12 48.36 -9.59 -7.38
CA LEU A 12 48.61 -10.87 -8.07
C LEU A 12 49.97 -10.87 -8.80
N ASN A 13 50.33 -9.75 -9.45
CA ASN A 13 51.64 -9.60 -10.09
C ASN A 13 52.80 -9.53 -9.08
N LYS A 14 52.59 -8.99 -7.88
CA LYS A 14 53.60 -8.97 -6.81
C LYS A 14 53.76 -10.34 -6.12
N ILE A 15 52.67 -11.10 -6.01
CA ILE A 15 52.67 -12.50 -5.53
C ILE A 15 53.42 -13.41 -6.50
N ASN A 16 53.18 -13.27 -7.81
CA ASN A 16 53.90 -14.03 -8.84
C ASN A 16 55.40 -13.69 -8.90
N ASN A 17 55.80 -12.51 -8.45
CA ASN A 17 57.20 -12.07 -8.44
C ASN A 17 57.94 -12.41 -7.14
N SER A 18 57.34 -13.16 -6.21
CA SER A 18 58.00 -13.63 -4.97
C SER A 18 58.45 -12.52 -4.01
N GLU A 19 57.89 -11.30 -4.12
CA GLU A 19 58.29 -10.15 -3.30
C GLU A 19 57.55 -10.05 -1.96
N ILE A 20 56.63 -10.97 -1.65
CA ILE A 20 55.78 -10.92 -0.45
C ILE A 20 55.75 -12.29 0.24
N THR A 21 56.05 -12.31 1.54
CA THR A 21 55.83 -13.46 2.44
C THR A 21 54.33 -13.77 2.55
N GLN A 22 53.92 -14.84 1.87
CA GLN A 22 52.58 -15.08 1.32
C GLN A 22 51.39 -15.27 2.29
N ALA A 23 51.57 -15.38 3.60
CA ALA A 23 50.46 -15.63 4.53
C ALA A 23 49.94 -14.37 5.25
N ASP A 24 50.85 -13.42 5.48
CA ASP A 24 50.66 -12.33 6.43
C ASP A 24 49.87 -11.17 5.82
N ASP A 25 50.17 -10.84 4.56
CA ASP A 25 49.48 -9.78 3.83
C ASP A 25 48.10 -10.23 3.29
N PHE A 26 47.89 -11.54 3.09
CA PHE A 26 46.64 -12.06 2.51
C PHE A 26 45.50 -12.07 3.53
N SER A 27 45.78 -12.50 4.75
CA SER A 27 44.84 -12.46 5.89
C SER A 27 44.52 -11.01 6.29
N TYR A 28 45.54 -10.14 6.28
CA TYR A 28 45.40 -8.69 6.46
C TYR A 28 44.49 -8.04 5.39
N LEU A 29 44.66 -8.41 4.12
CA LEU A 29 43.83 -7.90 3.01
C LEU A 29 42.38 -8.39 3.12
N ILE A 30 42.19 -9.63 3.58
CA ILE A 30 40.86 -10.20 3.80
C ILE A 30 40.19 -9.49 4.96
N LEU A 31 40.81 -9.34 6.14
CA LEU A 31 40.14 -8.71 7.29
C LEU A 31 39.93 -7.20 7.15
N ASN A 32 40.92 -6.44 6.65
CA ASN A 32 40.75 -5.00 6.41
C ASN A 32 39.88 -4.73 5.18
N GLY A 33 39.98 -5.59 4.15
CA GLY A 33 39.11 -5.52 2.99
C GLY A 33 37.66 -5.84 3.35
N TYR A 34 37.41 -6.86 4.16
CA TYR A 34 36.05 -7.22 4.58
C TYR A 34 35.47 -6.20 5.55
N GLY A 35 36.20 -5.75 6.58
CA GLY A 35 35.66 -4.84 7.60
C GLY A 35 35.20 -3.51 7.01
N GLU A 36 36.07 -2.84 6.25
CA GLU A 36 35.73 -1.60 5.57
C GLU A 36 34.68 -1.85 4.47
N ALA A 37 34.81 -2.90 3.65
CA ALA A 37 33.80 -3.19 2.62
C ALA A 37 32.43 -3.49 3.24
N LEU A 38 32.37 -4.16 4.40
CA LEU A 38 31.13 -4.45 5.12
C LEU A 38 30.54 -3.18 5.73
N HIS A 39 31.38 -2.28 6.25
CA HIS A 39 30.94 -0.97 6.72
C HIS A 39 30.36 -0.13 5.58
N TYR A 40 31.06 -0.02 4.44
CA TYR A 40 30.56 0.66 3.24
C TYR A 40 29.33 -0.02 2.65
N ALA A 41 29.27 -1.35 2.62
CA ALA A 41 28.11 -2.10 2.16
C ALA A 41 26.91 -1.82 3.07
N ASN A 42 27.07 -1.90 4.39
CA ASN A 42 26.02 -1.58 5.35
C ASN A 42 25.53 -0.14 5.20
N ALA A 43 26.43 0.83 5.13
CA ALA A 43 26.08 2.23 4.88
C ALA A 43 25.29 2.39 3.57
N SER A 44 25.78 1.78 2.49
CA SER A 44 25.09 1.79 1.18
C SER A 44 23.70 1.13 1.26
N PHE A 45 23.55 0.04 2.03
CA PHE A 45 22.26 -0.59 2.27
C PHE A 45 21.31 0.29 3.08
N TYR A 46 21.80 1.04 4.07
CA TYR A 46 20.99 2.05 4.76
C TYR A 46 20.53 3.15 3.80
N ASP A 47 21.43 3.70 3.00
CA ASP A 47 21.12 4.75 2.04
C ASP A 47 20.10 4.28 0.98
N ILE A 48 20.24 3.04 0.48
CA ILE A 48 19.29 2.46 -0.48
C ILE A 48 17.90 2.32 0.14
N ILE A 49 17.81 1.88 1.40
CA ILE A 49 16.53 1.70 2.09
C ILE A 49 15.90 3.04 2.40
N ASP A 50 16.67 4.01 2.87
CA ASP A 50 16.15 5.35 3.15
C ASP A 50 15.71 6.04 1.86
N CYS A 51 16.44 5.85 0.76
CA CYS A 51 16.02 6.28 -0.58
C CYS A 51 14.71 5.60 -1.00
N GLN A 52 14.57 4.28 -0.84
CA GLN A 52 13.34 3.57 -1.16
C GLN A 52 12.17 3.99 -0.26
N LYS A 53 12.40 4.18 1.04
CA LYS A 53 11.39 4.69 1.98
C LYS A 53 10.94 6.09 1.60
N SER A 54 11.87 6.97 1.24
CA SER A 54 11.57 8.31 0.73
C SER A 54 10.75 8.24 -0.54
N LEU A 55 11.18 7.43 -1.52
CA LEU A 55 10.48 7.26 -2.79
C LEU A 55 9.05 6.71 -2.60
N MET A 56 8.87 5.77 -1.67
CA MET A 56 7.53 5.24 -1.34
C MET A 56 6.66 6.25 -0.59
N SER A 57 7.26 7.08 0.26
CA SER A 57 6.57 8.20 0.91
C SER A 57 6.09 9.22 -0.13
N ASP A 58 6.95 9.57 -1.08
CA ASP A 58 6.62 10.47 -2.18
C ASP A 58 5.53 9.87 -3.07
N PHE A 59 5.61 8.58 -3.38
CA PHE A 59 4.59 7.86 -4.13
C PHE A 59 3.24 7.85 -3.41
N LYS A 60 3.23 7.65 -2.08
CA LYS A 60 2.02 7.75 -1.24
C LYS A 60 1.39 9.14 -1.35
N ILE A 61 2.19 10.20 -1.24
CA ILE A 61 1.70 11.58 -1.35
C ILE A 61 1.14 11.84 -2.75
N GLN A 62 1.86 11.44 -3.80
CA GLN A 62 1.42 11.62 -5.19
C GLN A 62 0.10 10.88 -5.48
N MET A 63 -0.05 9.65 -4.99
CA MET A 63 -1.30 8.88 -5.09
C MET A 63 -2.47 9.57 -4.40
N ILE A 64 -2.28 10.05 -3.16
CA ILE A 64 -3.32 10.78 -2.41
C ILE A 64 -3.71 12.07 -3.14
N VAL A 65 -2.73 12.80 -3.67
CA VAL A 65 -2.96 14.02 -4.47
C VAL A 65 -3.74 13.69 -5.74
N LEU A 66 -3.38 12.63 -6.46
CA LEU A 66 -4.07 12.24 -7.69
C LEU A 66 -5.53 11.81 -7.43
N LEU A 67 -5.77 11.02 -6.39
CA LEU A 67 -7.12 10.60 -5.97
C LEU A 67 -7.98 11.77 -5.51
N SER A 68 -7.43 12.65 -4.68
CA SER A 68 -8.14 13.83 -4.21
C SER A 68 -8.47 14.78 -5.37
N LEU A 69 -7.56 14.95 -6.32
CA LEU A 69 -7.80 15.73 -7.53
C LEU A 69 -8.88 15.10 -8.42
N GLY A 70 -8.85 13.78 -8.59
CA GLY A 70 -9.90 13.05 -9.31
C GLY A 70 -11.29 13.20 -8.67
N ALA A 71 -11.37 13.01 -7.35
CA ALA A 71 -12.60 13.22 -6.58
C ALA A 71 -13.08 14.68 -6.65
N PHE A 72 -12.16 15.64 -6.57
CA PHE A 72 -12.46 17.06 -6.70
C PHE A 72 -13.03 17.42 -8.07
N VAL A 73 -12.43 16.93 -9.16
CA VAL A 73 -12.93 17.15 -10.53
C VAL A 73 -14.33 16.55 -10.69
N LEU A 74 -14.57 15.33 -10.20
CA LEU A 74 -15.90 14.72 -10.23
C LEU A 74 -16.95 15.52 -9.44
N CYS A 75 -16.57 16.01 -8.26
CA CYS A 75 -17.41 16.89 -7.44
C CYS A 75 -17.73 18.20 -8.15
N LEU A 76 -16.74 18.83 -8.79
CA LEU A 76 -16.89 20.08 -9.51
C LEU A 76 -17.82 19.91 -10.72
N CYS A 77 -17.64 18.83 -11.49
CA CYS A 77 -18.56 18.46 -12.57
C CYS A 77 -20.01 18.34 -12.07
N MET A 78 -20.22 17.71 -10.92
CA MET A 78 -21.56 17.59 -10.31
C MET A 78 -22.13 18.94 -9.88
N VAL A 79 -21.32 19.83 -9.32
CA VAL A 79 -21.73 21.19 -8.94
C VAL A 79 -22.15 22.01 -10.16
N ILE A 80 -21.43 21.89 -11.28
CA ILE A 80 -21.79 22.57 -12.55
C ILE A 80 -23.17 22.13 -13.07
N ILE A 81 -23.59 20.89 -12.80
CA ILE A 81 -24.89 20.38 -13.27
C ILE A 81 -26.06 20.96 -12.45
N ILE A 82 -25.85 21.35 -11.19
CA ILE A 82 -26.88 21.92 -10.31
C ILE A 82 -27.61 23.14 -10.93
N PRO A 83 -26.94 24.20 -11.45
CA PRO A 83 -27.62 25.34 -12.07
C PRO A 83 -28.44 24.95 -13.31
N PHE A 84 -28.02 23.93 -14.07
CA PHE A 84 -28.83 23.41 -15.18
C PHE A 84 -30.12 22.77 -14.67
N TYR A 85 -30.06 21.98 -13.60
CA TYR A 85 -31.27 21.44 -12.97
C TYR A 85 -32.19 22.52 -12.41
N ILE A 86 -31.64 23.56 -11.77
CA ILE A 86 -32.42 24.70 -11.27
C ILE A 86 -33.12 25.42 -12.43
N SER A 87 -32.42 25.59 -13.56
CA SER A 87 -32.98 26.24 -14.75
C SER A 87 -34.12 25.43 -15.35
N ILE A 88 -33.96 24.11 -15.51
CA ILE A 88 -35.02 23.20 -15.97
C ILE A 88 -36.24 23.29 -15.04
N PHE A 89 -36.01 23.25 -13.73
CA PHE A 89 -37.07 23.36 -12.73
C PHE A 89 -37.84 24.69 -12.82
N LYS A 90 -37.13 25.82 -13.02
CA LYS A 90 -37.77 27.12 -13.22
C LYS A 90 -38.70 27.11 -14.43
N ILE A 91 -38.23 26.59 -15.56
CA ILE A 91 -39.01 26.49 -16.80
C ILE A 91 -40.25 25.60 -16.58
N GLU A 92 -40.11 24.44 -15.93
CA GLU A 92 -41.25 23.57 -15.63
C GLU A 92 -42.30 24.27 -14.75
N ASN A 93 -41.85 25.04 -13.75
CA ASN A 93 -42.73 25.75 -12.84
C ASN A 93 -43.42 26.94 -13.53
N GLU A 94 -42.71 27.66 -14.40
CA GLU A 94 -43.29 28.71 -15.26
C GLU A 94 -44.35 28.13 -16.20
N LEU A 95 -44.04 27.02 -16.87
CA LEU A 95 -44.97 26.31 -17.74
C LEU A 95 -46.24 25.90 -16.97
N TRP A 96 -46.07 25.31 -15.79
CA TRP A 96 -47.19 24.91 -14.94
C TRP A 96 -48.06 26.09 -14.50
N ASN A 97 -47.43 27.19 -14.07
CA ASN A 97 -48.15 28.39 -13.66
C ASN A 97 -48.90 29.01 -14.84
N SER A 98 -48.32 28.98 -16.05
CA SER A 98 -48.99 29.44 -17.27
C SER A 98 -50.22 28.58 -17.59
N VAL A 99 -50.09 27.24 -17.56
CA VAL A 99 -51.21 26.33 -17.78
C VAL A 99 -52.31 26.55 -16.75
N ARG A 100 -51.94 26.70 -15.47
CA ARG A 100 -52.92 26.96 -14.39
C ARG A 100 -53.63 28.30 -14.57
N LYS A 101 -52.90 29.33 -14.99
CA LYS A 101 -53.49 30.65 -15.27
C LYS A 101 -54.49 30.56 -16.42
N ASN A 102 -54.11 29.96 -17.54
CA ASN A 102 -55.00 29.75 -18.68
C ASN A 102 -56.22 28.90 -18.30
N ALA A 103 -56.04 27.82 -17.52
CA ALA A 103 -57.13 26.99 -17.02
C ALA A 103 -58.14 27.80 -16.18
N TYR A 104 -57.62 28.68 -15.32
CA TYR A 104 -58.43 29.52 -14.45
C TYR A 104 -59.18 30.58 -15.26
N ASP A 105 -58.48 31.27 -16.17
CA ASP A 105 -59.08 32.29 -17.05
C ASP A 105 -60.19 31.65 -17.91
N CYS A 106 -59.91 30.51 -18.55
CA CYS A 106 -60.88 29.76 -19.35
C CYS A 106 -62.07 29.27 -18.51
N TYR A 107 -61.86 28.80 -17.27
CA TYR A 107 -62.96 28.43 -16.36
C TYR A 107 -63.87 29.63 -16.05
N PHE A 108 -63.30 30.81 -15.78
CA PHE A 108 -64.08 32.00 -15.50
C PHE A 108 -64.83 32.49 -16.74
N ASP A 109 -64.21 32.46 -17.92
CA ASP A 109 -64.87 32.81 -19.18
C ASP A 109 -66.05 31.85 -19.45
N LEU A 110 -65.85 30.54 -19.29
CA LEU A 110 -66.89 29.54 -19.50
C LEU A 110 -68.02 29.67 -18.47
N LYS A 111 -67.67 29.93 -17.20
CA LYS A 111 -68.63 30.22 -16.13
C LYS A 111 -69.44 31.47 -16.44
N GLN A 112 -68.80 32.53 -16.94
CA GLN A 112 -69.46 33.77 -17.33
C GLN A 112 -70.43 33.53 -18.50
N ILE A 113 -70.00 32.83 -19.55
CA ILE A 113 -70.85 32.47 -20.70
C ILE A 113 -72.07 31.64 -20.26
N ILE A 114 -71.87 30.67 -19.35
CA ILE A 114 -72.99 29.87 -18.82
C ILE A 114 -73.95 30.75 -18.02
N LEU A 115 -73.43 31.63 -17.16
CA LEU A 115 -74.26 32.55 -16.36
C LEU A 115 -75.03 33.53 -17.24
N GLU A 116 -74.40 34.08 -18.28
CA GLU A 116 -75.06 34.94 -19.29
C GLU A 116 -76.20 34.18 -19.99
N ARG A 117 -75.95 32.94 -20.45
CA ARG A 117 -77.02 32.10 -21.03
C ARG A 117 -78.13 31.77 -20.04
N LEU A 118 -77.79 31.46 -18.79
CA LEU A 118 -78.79 31.17 -17.76
C LEU A 118 -79.66 32.41 -17.46
N ARG A 119 -79.03 33.59 -17.44
CA ARG A 119 -79.68 34.90 -17.28
C ARG A 119 -80.64 35.17 -18.43
N ASP A 120 -80.23 34.97 -19.68
CA ASP A 120 -81.07 35.21 -20.85
C ASP A 120 -82.30 34.29 -20.86
N VAL A 121 -82.16 33.04 -20.42
CA VAL A 121 -83.26 32.07 -20.37
C VAL A 121 -84.21 32.32 -19.20
N HIS A 122 -83.71 32.76 -18.04
CA HIS A 122 -84.50 32.84 -16.79
C HIS A 122 -84.81 34.27 -16.30
N SER A 123 -84.37 35.33 -16.99
CA SER A 123 -84.67 36.74 -16.67
C SER A 123 -84.41 37.15 -15.20
N GLN A 124 -83.38 36.57 -14.57
CA GLN A 124 -83.03 36.89 -13.18
C GLN A 124 -82.14 38.15 -13.07
N PRO A 125 -82.29 38.96 -11.99
CA PRO A 125 -81.46 40.14 -11.77
C PRO A 125 -80.00 39.80 -11.44
N GLU A 126 -79.10 40.77 -11.68
CA GLU A 126 -77.65 40.60 -11.66
C GLU A 126 -77.10 40.01 -10.36
N ILE A 127 -76.48 38.84 -10.47
CA ILE A 127 -75.66 38.26 -9.41
C ILE A 127 -74.26 38.88 -9.55
N ALA A 128 -73.86 39.72 -8.59
CA ALA A 128 -72.51 40.28 -8.54
C ALA A 128 -71.49 39.14 -8.43
N LEU A 129 -70.75 38.90 -9.51
CA LEU A 129 -69.62 37.97 -9.53
C LEU A 129 -68.52 38.56 -8.64
N ASN A 130 -68.25 37.88 -7.52
CA ASN A 130 -67.16 38.24 -6.63
C ASN A 130 -65.82 38.19 -7.40
N ASP A 131 -64.99 39.21 -7.19
CA ASP A 131 -63.80 39.52 -7.97
C ASP A 131 -62.83 38.34 -8.17
N ARG A 132 -62.14 38.38 -9.31
CA ARG A 132 -61.06 37.47 -9.76
C ARG A 132 -59.89 37.44 -8.77
N HIS A 133 -60.07 36.85 -7.60
CA HIS A 133 -58.95 36.59 -6.69
C HIS A 133 -58.26 35.29 -7.07
N ILE A 134 -57.36 35.40 -8.06
CA ILE A 134 -56.28 34.43 -8.20
C ILE A 134 -55.47 34.54 -6.90
N SER A 135 -55.48 33.48 -6.09
CA SER A 135 -54.59 33.33 -4.94
C SER A 135 -53.17 33.72 -5.37
N LYS A 136 -52.64 34.82 -4.79
CA LYS A 136 -51.31 35.39 -5.09
C LYS A 136 -50.16 34.44 -4.78
N ASN A 137 -50.42 33.29 -4.16
CA ASN A 137 -49.38 32.32 -3.85
C ASN A 137 -49.29 31.27 -4.96
N PRO A 138 -48.27 31.33 -5.83
CA PRO A 138 -47.95 30.22 -6.71
C PRO A 138 -47.59 29.04 -5.81
N TYR A 139 -48.46 28.03 -5.77
CA TYR A 139 -48.11 26.76 -5.16
C TYR A 139 -47.01 26.15 -6.05
N PRO A 140 -45.79 25.94 -5.53
CA PRO A 140 -44.70 25.44 -6.33
C PRO A 140 -45.05 24.04 -6.86
N PHE A 141 -44.79 23.85 -8.15
CA PHE A 141 -45.16 22.65 -8.90
C PHE A 141 -44.55 21.37 -8.30
N LYS A 142 -43.31 21.45 -7.79
CA LYS A 142 -42.56 20.41 -7.07
C LYS A 142 -41.45 21.06 -6.23
N SER A 143 -40.79 20.29 -5.37
CA SER A 143 -39.61 20.75 -4.62
C SER A 143 -38.31 20.48 -5.39
N TYR A 144 -37.49 21.51 -5.59
CA TYR A 144 -36.16 21.42 -6.23
C TYR A 144 -35.20 20.49 -5.47
N TRP A 145 -35.48 20.24 -4.19
CA TRP A 145 -34.71 19.34 -3.34
C TRP A 145 -34.60 17.92 -3.91
N LYS A 146 -35.60 17.46 -4.67
CA LYS A 146 -35.56 16.13 -5.31
C LYS A 146 -34.42 15.98 -6.34
N TYR A 147 -33.94 17.08 -6.91
CA TYR A 147 -32.81 17.09 -7.83
C TYR A 147 -31.48 17.17 -7.07
N ILE A 148 -31.40 18.07 -6.10
CA ILE A 148 -30.18 18.29 -5.29
C ILE A 148 -29.81 17.03 -4.49
N TRP A 149 -30.77 16.36 -3.86
CA TRP A 149 -30.50 15.16 -3.07
C TRP A 149 -29.89 14.01 -3.90
N ARG A 150 -30.24 13.89 -5.19
CA ARG A 150 -29.69 12.85 -6.07
C ARG A 150 -28.21 13.09 -6.37
N VAL A 151 -27.86 14.35 -6.62
CA VAL A 151 -26.47 14.78 -6.82
C VAL A 151 -25.67 14.57 -5.54
N LEU A 152 -26.22 14.93 -4.38
CA LEU A 152 -25.58 14.72 -3.07
C LEU A 152 -25.35 13.24 -2.76
N ILE A 153 -26.31 12.35 -3.07
CA ILE A 153 -26.14 10.90 -2.87
C ILE A 153 -24.97 10.38 -3.71
N TYR A 154 -24.87 10.78 -4.98
CA TYR A 154 -23.76 10.35 -5.83
C TYR A 154 -22.42 10.91 -5.33
N MET A 155 -22.39 12.19 -4.94
CA MET A 155 -21.20 12.83 -4.37
C MET A 155 -20.73 12.12 -3.10
N ALA A 156 -21.67 11.77 -2.20
CA ALA A 156 -21.37 11.01 -1.00
C ALA A 156 -20.80 9.62 -1.33
N ALA A 157 -21.33 8.92 -2.34
CA ALA A 157 -20.82 7.63 -2.78
C ALA A 157 -19.38 7.73 -3.34
N VAL A 158 -19.09 8.75 -4.14
CA VAL A 158 -17.73 9.01 -4.68
C VAL A 158 -16.74 9.31 -3.54
N LEU A 159 -17.14 10.13 -2.57
CA LEU A 159 -16.30 10.46 -1.41
C LEU A 159 -16.04 9.23 -0.54
N LEU A 160 -17.08 8.45 -0.22
CA LEU A 160 -16.94 7.22 0.55
C LEU A 160 -16.03 6.22 -0.16
N PHE A 161 -16.21 6.02 -1.47
CA PHE A 161 -15.33 5.16 -2.25
C PHE A 161 -13.87 5.64 -2.18
N SER A 162 -13.63 6.95 -2.36
CA SER A 162 -12.28 7.52 -2.32
C SER A 162 -11.62 7.33 -0.95
N ILE A 163 -12.35 7.57 0.14
CA ILE A 163 -11.86 7.37 1.51
C ILE A 163 -11.49 5.90 1.75
N ILE A 164 -12.39 4.98 1.41
CA ILE A 164 -12.16 3.54 1.59
C ILE A 164 -10.93 3.08 0.82
N ASN A 165 -10.76 3.51 -0.43
CA ASN A 165 -9.58 3.14 -1.22
C ASN A 165 -8.30 3.63 -0.56
N ILE A 166 -8.26 4.89 -0.12
CA ILE A 166 -7.07 5.48 0.53
C ILE A 166 -6.71 4.72 1.80
N THR A 167 -7.67 4.50 2.71
CA THR A 167 -7.41 3.92 4.04
C THR A 167 -7.21 2.42 4.03
N THR A 168 -7.81 1.68 3.09
CA THR A 168 -7.78 0.21 3.15
C THR A 168 -6.87 -0.44 2.12
N LEU A 169 -6.79 0.12 0.90
CA LEU A 169 -6.06 -0.51 -0.20
C LEU A 169 -4.72 0.17 -0.44
N TYR A 170 -4.71 1.50 -0.57
CA TYR A 170 -3.47 2.23 -0.82
C TYR A 170 -2.53 2.18 0.39
N GLU A 171 -3.04 2.36 1.60
CA GLU A 171 -2.21 2.28 2.81
C GLU A 171 -1.53 0.91 2.93
N LYS A 172 -2.26 -0.19 2.72
CA LYS A 172 -1.68 -1.54 2.72
C LYS A 172 -0.63 -1.74 1.64
N CYS A 173 -0.89 -1.28 0.42
CA CYS A 173 0.08 -1.38 -0.67
C CYS A 173 1.36 -0.58 -0.38
N THR A 174 1.23 0.62 0.19
CA THR A 174 2.38 1.44 0.59
C THR A 174 3.17 0.83 1.74
N ASP A 175 2.48 0.29 2.74
CA ASP A 175 3.11 -0.45 3.84
C ASP A 175 3.90 -1.63 3.29
N TYR A 176 3.33 -2.35 2.33
CA TYR A 176 4.01 -3.47 1.72
C TYR A 176 5.28 -3.07 0.97
N LEU A 177 5.21 -2.01 0.16
CA LEU A 177 6.37 -1.49 -0.55
C LEU A 177 7.48 -0.99 0.39
N VAL A 178 7.14 -0.50 1.58
CA VAL A 178 8.10 -0.02 2.60
C VAL A 178 8.75 -1.18 3.37
N TYR A 179 7.97 -2.19 3.74
CA TYR A 179 8.46 -3.28 4.59
C TYR A 179 9.28 -4.34 3.83
N ARG A 180 9.01 -4.56 2.53
CA ARG A 180 9.78 -5.51 1.70
C ARG A 180 11.30 -5.29 1.74
N PRO A 181 11.85 -4.09 1.47
CA PRO A 181 13.29 -3.88 1.51
C PRO A 181 13.88 -3.97 2.92
N GLU A 182 13.10 -3.63 3.94
CA GLU A 182 13.52 -3.79 5.34
C GLU A 182 13.65 -5.28 5.72
N LEU A 183 12.71 -6.12 5.27
CA LEU A 183 12.77 -7.57 5.47
C LEU A 183 13.99 -8.19 4.76
N LEU A 184 14.19 -7.91 3.48
CA LEU A 184 15.31 -8.43 2.70
C LEU A 184 16.66 -8.01 3.31
N LYS A 185 16.79 -6.75 3.74
CA LYS A 185 18.00 -6.27 4.44
C LYS A 185 18.24 -7.05 5.72
N ASN A 186 17.20 -7.24 6.54
CA ASN A 186 17.35 -7.95 7.80
C ASN A 186 17.79 -9.40 7.60
N LEU A 187 17.35 -10.06 6.52
CA LEU A 187 17.78 -11.42 6.18
C LEU A 187 19.24 -11.45 5.70
N ILE A 188 19.63 -10.57 4.78
CA ILE A 188 21.02 -10.45 4.30
C ILE A 188 21.97 -10.13 5.45
N ASN A 189 21.59 -9.17 6.31
CA ASN A 189 22.38 -8.83 7.49
C ASN A 189 22.54 -10.01 8.44
N LEU A 190 21.51 -10.84 8.56
CA LEU A 190 21.50 -11.97 9.46
C LEU A 190 22.35 -13.12 8.89
N GLN A 191 22.38 -13.33 7.57
CA GLN A 191 23.36 -14.18 6.89
C GLN A 191 24.80 -13.72 7.18
N ILE A 192 25.09 -12.42 6.96
CA ILE A 192 26.40 -11.81 7.26
C ILE A 192 26.80 -12.01 8.73
N LEU A 193 25.86 -11.84 9.66
CA LEU A 193 26.14 -12.00 11.09
C LEU A 193 26.46 -13.45 11.46
N TYR A 194 25.82 -14.45 10.84
CA TYR A 194 26.19 -15.86 11.05
C TYR A 194 27.54 -16.22 10.43
N THR A 195 27.87 -15.69 9.25
CA THR A 195 29.23 -15.84 8.69
C THR A 195 30.26 -15.20 9.61
N SER A 196 29.95 -14.02 10.15
CA SER A 196 30.82 -13.34 11.12
C SER A 196 30.95 -14.14 12.42
N LEU A 197 29.87 -14.79 12.88
CA LEU A 197 29.90 -15.64 14.08
C LEU A 197 30.93 -16.76 13.93
N SER A 198 31.01 -17.44 12.77
CA SER A 198 32.04 -18.46 12.50
C SER A 198 33.45 -17.90 12.71
N ILE A 199 33.74 -16.73 12.11
CA ILE A 199 35.07 -16.09 12.16
C ILE A 199 35.45 -15.76 13.60
N TRP A 200 34.55 -15.12 14.35
CA TRP A 200 34.85 -14.66 15.70
C TRP A 200 34.81 -15.78 16.75
N THR A 201 34.00 -16.83 16.55
CA THR A 201 34.10 -18.06 17.35
C THR A 201 35.48 -18.69 17.21
N ASN A 202 36.02 -18.76 15.99
CA ASN A 202 37.35 -19.31 15.76
C ASN A 202 38.44 -18.44 16.37
N GLU A 203 38.32 -17.12 16.23
CA GLU A 203 39.30 -16.17 16.78
C GLU A 203 39.38 -16.25 18.31
N VAL A 204 38.24 -16.31 18.99
CA VAL A 204 38.20 -16.46 20.46
C VAL A 204 38.73 -17.83 20.89
N ALA A 205 38.42 -18.90 20.17
CA ALA A 205 38.98 -20.22 20.49
C ALA A 205 40.51 -20.25 20.36
N MET A 206 41.07 -19.53 19.36
CA MET A 206 42.53 -19.45 19.12
C MET A 206 43.27 -18.55 20.13
N GLU A 207 42.56 -17.71 20.88
CA GLU A 207 43.11 -16.93 22.00
C GLU A 207 43.72 -17.84 23.07
N GLY A 208 43.04 -18.94 23.41
CA GLY A 208 43.54 -19.94 24.35
C GLY A 208 44.82 -20.64 23.91
N TYR A 209 45.14 -20.61 22.61
CA TYR A 209 46.34 -21.21 22.03
C TYR A 209 47.46 -20.19 21.74
N GLY A 210 47.21 -18.88 21.97
CA GLY A 210 48.17 -17.82 21.67
C GLY A 210 48.39 -17.56 20.18
N VAL A 211 47.44 -17.97 19.32
CA VAL A 211 47.54 -17.88 17.84
C VAL A 211 46.59 -16.81 17.27
N LEU A 212 46.21 -15.82 18.09
CA LEU A 212 45.33 -14.72 17.67
C LEU A 212 45.90 -13.96 16.47
N MET A 213 45.00 -13.47 15.61
CA MET A 213 45.36 -12.55 14.54
C MET A 213 45.94 -11.24 15.08
N ALA A 214 45.55 -10.83 16.28
CA ALA A 214 46.16 -9.70 16.98
C ALA A 214 47.66 -9.94 17.31
N TYR A 215 48.06 -11.18 17.59
CA TYR A 215 49.46 -11.54 17.85
C TYR A 215 50.26 -11.78 16.57
N GLN A 216 49.61 -12.33 15.54
CA GLN A 216 50.22 -12.53 14.23
C GLN A 216 50.37 -11.20 13.46
N PHE A 217 49.46 -10.25 13.65
CA PHE A 217 49.37 -8.98 12.91
C PHE A 217 49.17 -7.75 13.82
N PRO A 218 50.07 -7.47 14.78
CA PRO A 218 49.86 -6.46 15.82
C PRO A 218 49.76 -5.02 15.32
N THR A 219 50.41 -4.69 14.20
CA THR A 219 50.33 -3.35 13.59
C THR A 219 49.12 -3.16 12.68
N ALA A 220 48.35 -4.22 12.48
CA ALA A 220 47.45 -4.40 11.34
C ALA A 220 46.05 -4.86 11.78
N TYR A 221 45.86 -5.14 13.07
CA TYR A 221 44.62 -5.60 13.68
C TYR A 221 43.78 -4.38 14.13
N PRO A 222 42.72 -4.00 13.38
CA PRO A 222 41.94 -2.79 13.66
C PRO A 222 40.84 -3.01 14.71
N PHE A 223 40.70 -4.24 15.20
CA PHE A 223 39.59 -4.68 16.03
C PHE A 223 39.96 -4.54 17.52
N GLU A 224 38.94 -4.35 18.36
CA GLU A 224 39.12 -4.38 19.81
C GLU A 224 39.40 -5.82 20.31
N ASN A 225 38.83 -6.21 21.44
CA ASN A 225 38.93 -7.57 21.95
C ASN A 225 37.99 -8.52 21.15
N SER A 226 38.52 -9.67 20.72
CA SER A 226 37.82 -10.79 20.07
C SER A 226 36.53 -11.20 20.81
N VAL A 227 36.59 -11.27 22.15
CA VAL A 227 35.46 -11.62 23.03
C VAL A 227 34.38 -10.54 23.02
N THR A 228 34.76 -9.26 22.97
CA THR A 228 33.80 -8.14 22.92
C THR A 228 33.02 -8.18 21.61
N ILE A 229 33.70 -8.35 20.49
CA ILE A 229 33.09 -8.39 19.15
C ILE A 229 32.21 -9.64 18.99
N PHE A 230 32.66 -10.78 19.50
CA PHE A 230 31.87 -12.00 19.55
C PHE A 230 30.53 -11.81 20.27
N ASN A 231 30.54 -11.21 21.47
CA ASN A 231 29.32 -10.92 22.22
C ASN A 231 28.43 -9.89 21.51
N GLU A 232 29.03 -8.89 20.85
CA GLU A 232 28.30 -7.91 20.06
C GLU A 232 27.55 -8.57 18.89
N ILE A 233 28.20 -9.49 18.16
CA ILE A 233 27.58 -10.24 17.05
C ILE A 233 26.40 -11.06 17.55
N ILE A 234 26.54 -11.77 18.66
CA ILE A 234 25.44 -12.54 19.26
C ILE A 234 24.27 -11.64 19.62
N SER A 235 24.54 -10.46 20.19
CA SER A 235 23.51 -9.48 20.52
C SER A 235 22.77 -8.97 19.26
N LYS A 236 23.52 -8.71 18.18
CA LYS A 236 22.98 -8.30 16.87
C LYS A 236 22.16 -9.41 16.22
N ILE A 237 22.60 -10.67 16.28
CA ILE A 237 21.82 -11.83 15.81
C ILE A 237 20.49 -11.91 16.55
N LYS A 238 20.50 -11.83 17.90
CA LYS A 238 19.27 -11.85 18.71
C LYS A 238 18.33 -10.71 18.35
N TYR A 239 18.86 -9.49 18.18
CA TYR A 239 18.08 -8.32 17.78
C TYR A 239 17.46 -8.48 16.39
N SER A 240 18.25 -8.76 15.35
CA SER A 240 17.78 -8.91 13.97
C SER A 240 16.72 -10.02 13.84
N THR A 241 16.94 -11.13 14.54
CA THR A 241 15.96 -12.22 14.62
C THR A 241 14.62 -11.77 15.22
N SER A 242 14.66 -10.95 16.29
CA SER A 242 13.44 -10.41 16.92
C SER A 242 12.68 -9.44 16.02
N VAL A 243 13.40 -8.72 15.14
CA VAL A 243 12.81 -7.77 14.19
C VAL A 243 12.04 -8.54 13.11
N ILE A 244 12.61 -9.60 12.56
CA ILE A 244 11.95 -10.45 11.54
C ILE A 244 10.66 -11.08 12.10
N LYS A 245 10.63 -11.43 13.39
CA LYS A 245 9.45 -11.99 14.07
C LYS A 245 8.29 -10.99 14.26
N LYS A 246 8.49 -9.68 14.00
CA LYS A 246 7.42 -8.70 14.17
C LYS A 246 6.29 -8.97 13.16
N ASN A 247 5.05 -8.81 13.64
CA ASN A 247 3.82 -9.07 12.89
C ASN A 247 3.64 -8.21 11.61
N LYS A 248 4.57 -7.29 11.32
CA LYS A 248 4.60 -6.46 10.11
C LYS A 248 5.19 -7.20 8.90
N TYR A 249 5.93 -8.29 9.13
CA TYR A 249 6.60 -9.08 8.10
C TYR A 249 5.91 -10.41 7.80
N SER A 250 4.96 -10.83 8.64
CA SER A 250 4.21 -12.08 8.45
C SER A 250 3.42 -12.12 7.14
N SER A 251 2.98 -10.97 6.62
CA SER A 251 2.32 -10.87 5.31
C SER A 251 3.24 -11.12 4.11
N PHE A 252 4.55 -11.10 4.31
CA PHE A 252 5.58 -11.33 3.27
C PHE A 252 6.22 -12.70 3.30
N VAL A 253 5.81 -13.50 4.27
CA VAL A 253 6.32 -14.84 4.52
C VAL A 253 5.27 -15.79 3.95
N SER A 254 5.67 -16.65 3.01
CA SER A 254 4.81 -17.73 2.55
C SER A 254 4.58 -18.72 3.70
N GLU A 255 3.48 -19.47 3.67
CA GLU A 255 3.26 -20.54 4.66
C GLU A 255 4.41 -21.56 4.65
N ASP A 256 5.01 -21.80 3.49
CA ASP A 256 6.14 -22.72 3.36
C ASP A 256 7.42 -22.13 3.97
N PHE A 257 7.65 -20.83 3.83
CA PHE A 257 8.75 -20.14 4.50
C PHE A 257 8.57 -20.10 6.03
N ASP A 258 7.33 -19.89 6.51
CA ASP A 258 7.01 -19.92 7.94
C ASP A 258 7.25 -21.32 8.54
N LYS A 259 6.86 -22.38 7.81
CA LYS A 259 7.15 -23.77 8.17
C LYS A 259 8.65 -24.04 8.23
N ILE A 260 9.45 -23.53 7.30
CA ILE A 260 10.90 -23.76 7.33
C ILE A 260 11.56 -22.99 8.50
N LEU A 261 11.04 -21.81 8.85
CA LEU A 261 11.53 -21.01 9.98
C LEU A 261 11.20 -21.61 11.34
N TYR A 262 9.97 -22.09 11.52
CA TYR A 262 9.42 -22.44 12.84
C TYR A 262 9.06 -23.91 13.00
N GLU A 263 8.89 -24.66 11.91
CA GLU A 263 8.55 -26.07 11.93
C GLU A 263 9.75 -26.95 11.51
N LYS A 264 9.64 -28.24 11.81
CA LYS A 264 10.65 -29.24 11.49
C LYS A 264 10.76 -29.39 9.97
N SER A 265 11.81 -28.85 9.38
CA SER A 265 12.17 -29.12 7.98
C SER A 265 12.98 -30.42 7.89
N THR A 266 12.60 -31.30 6.95
CA THR A 266 13.34 -32.52 6.60
C THR A 266 14.47 -32.26 5.62
N ASP A 267 14.60 -31.02 5.14
CA ASP A 267 15.51 -30.69 4.05
C ASP A 267 16.90 -30.31 4.55
N PHE A 268 17.07 -30.16 5.87
CA PHE A 268 18.37 -29.93 6.47
C PHE A 268 19.09 -31.25 6.80
N ASN A 269 20.37 -31.32 6.47
CA ASN A 269 21.25 -32.43 6.79
C ASN A 269 21.80 -32.34 8.21
N ALA A 270 22.00 -31.14 8.76
CA ALA A 270 22.46 -30.96 10.12
C ALA A 270 21.32 -31.11 11.14
N ASP A 271 21.55 -31.95 12.16
CA ASP A 271 20.59 -32.26 13.23
C ASP A 271 20.12 -31.02 14.02
N ILE A 272 20.93 -29.97 14.04
CA ILE A 272 20.65 -28.69 14.73
C ILE A 272 19.39 -28.01 14.18
N PHE A 273 19.06 -28.23 12.90
CA PHE A 273 17.89 -27.64 12.21
C PHE A 273 16.61 -28.46 12.30
N ARG A 274 16.63 -29.61 13.00
CA ARG A 274 15.48 -30.52 13.11
C ARG A 274 14.23 -29.91 13.76
N LEU A 275 14.36 -28.77 14.44
CA LEU A 275 13.25 -28.02 15.04
C LEU A 275 13.03 -26.65 14.38
N GLY A 276 13.54 -26.45 13.16
CA GLY A 276 13.45 -25.20 12.41
C GLY A 276 14.63 -24.26 12.65
N VAL A 277 14.82 -23.31 11.72
CA VAL A 277 15.95 -22.36 11.69
C VAL A 277 15.97 -21.46 12.94
N PHE A 278 14.80 -21.10 13.47
CA PHE A 278 14.72 -20.21 14.62
C PHE A 278 15.15 -20.89 15.93
N MET A 279 14.83 -22.18 16.09
CA MET A 279 15.30 -22.98 17.23
C MET A 279 16.78 -23.32 17.09
N ALA A 280 17.23 -23.59 15.86
CA ALA A 280 18.62 -23.85 15.53
C ALA A 280 19.54 -22.68 15.92
N LYS A 281 19.07 -21.43 15.81
CA LYS A 281 19.85 -20.25 16.22
C LYS A 281 20.36 -20.33 17.66
N GLU A 282 19.50 -20.71 18.62
CA GLU A 282 19.94 -20.78 20.02
C GLU A 282 20.97 -21.90 20.22
N ASN A 283 20.84 -23.01 19.49
CA ASN A 283 21.83 -24.09 19.48
C ASN A 283 23.16 -23.66 18.85
N ILE A 284 23.13 -22.96 17.72
CA ILE A 284 24.32 -22.37 17.05
C ILE A 284 25.03 -21.40 18.00
N ILE A 285 24.29 -20.54 18.69
CA ILE A 285 24.85 -19.60 19.68
C ILE A 285 25.47 -20.36 20.85
N ASN A 286 24.83 -21.42 21.34
CA ASN A 286 25.34 -22.22 22.46
C ASN A 286 26.60 -22.99 22.08
N GLU A 287 26.63 -23.64 20.92
CA GLU A 287 27.83 -24.32 20.41
C GLU A 287 28.98 -23.34 20.16
N ALA A 288 28.67 -22.15 19.62
CA ALA A 288 29.65 -21.08 19.48
C ALA A 288 30.21 -20.60 20.83
N TYR A 289 29.38 -20.49 21.87
CA TYR A 289 29.83 -20.18 23.23
C TYR A 289 30.69 -21.28 23.85
N LEU A 290 30.35 -22.55 23.60
CA LEU A 290 31.11 -23.70 24.10
C LEU A 290 32.50 -23.75 23.46
N ILE A 291 32.60 -23.50 22.15
CA ILE A 291 33.88 -23.43 21.43
C ILE A 291 34.71 -22.21 21.88
N ALA A 292 34.06 -21.07 22.12
CA ALA A 292 34.74 -19.84 22.50
C ALA A 292 35.26 -19.88 23.95
N ASN A 293 34.55 -20.51 24.89
CA ASN A 293 34.91 -20.49 26.32
C ASN A 293 35.58 -21.78 26.83
N ASP A 294 35.33 -22.92 26.18
CA ASP A 294 35.88 -24.21 26.56
C ASP A 294 36.60 -24.87 25.37
N PHE A 295 37.56 -25.76 25.64
CA PHE A 295 38.16 -26.61 24.61
C PHE A 295 37.12 -27.63 24.13
N ALA A 296 36.27 -27.21 23.20
CA ALA A 296 35.26 -28.06 22.59
C ALA A 296 35.89 -29.20 21.79
N SER A 297 35.21 -30.34 21.74
CA SER A 297 35.66 -31.47 20.93
C SER A 297 35.62 -31.12 19.43
N SER A 298 36.46 -31.80 18.65
CA SER A 298 36.48 -31.66 17.19
C SER A 298 35.10 -31.91 16.56
N ASP A 299 34.24 -32.71 17.21
CA ASP A 299 32.90 -33.03 16.73
C ASP A 299 31.93 -31.84 16.87
N ILE A 300 32.04 -31.07 17.96
CA ILE A 300 31.23 -29.85 18.15
C ILE A 300 31.64 -28.79 17.13
N TRP A 301 32.95 -28.70 16.85
CA TRP A 301 33.48 -27.79 15.83
C TRP A 301 32.99 -28.12 14.42
N THR A 302 33.09 -29.39 14.01
CA THR A 302 32.62 -29.82 12.68
C THR A 302 31.10 -29.69 12.55
N SER A 303 30.36 -29.98 13.63
CA SER A 303 28.91 -29.77 13.71
C SER A 303 28.54 -28.29 13.45
N LEU A 304 29.12 -27.35 14.21
CA LEU A 304 28.86 -25.92 14.05
C LEU A 304 29.20 -25.43 12.64
N MET A 305 30.37 -25.79 12.10
CA MET A 305 30.79 -25.33 10.77
C MET A 305 29.91 -25.90 9.67
N SER A 306 29.51 -27.17 9.77
CA SER A 306 28.58 -27.80 8.83
C SER A 306 27.20 -27.11 8.89
N ALA A 307 26.72 -26.77 10.08
CA ALA A 307 25.46 -26.08 10.27
C ALA A 307 25.49 -24.64 9.72
N LEU A 308 26.59 -23.89 9.93
CA LEU A 308 26.74 -22.53 9.38
C LEU A 308 26.86 -22.52 7.86
N GLN A 309 27.56 -23.50 7.27
CA GLN A 309 27.66 -23.64 5.82
C GLN A 309 26.31 -24.00 5.19
N GLU A 310 25.58 -24.93 5.81
CA GLU A 310 24.23 -25.28 5.35
C GLU A 310 23.26 -24.10 5.48
N LEU A 311 23.37 -23.34 6.57
CA LEU A 311 22.58 -22.14 6.81
C LEU A 311 22.82 -21.06 5.75
N ASP A 312 24.07 -20.85 5.34
CA ASP A 312 24.44 -19.87 4.31
C ASP A 312 23.78 -20.18 2.96
N VAL A 313 23.91 -21.43 2.49
CA VAL A 313 23.25 -21.91 1.26
C VAL A 313 21.73 -21.78 1.35
N ARG A 314 21.16 -22.00 2.54
CA ARG A 314 19.72 -21.89 2.77
C ARG A 314 19.25 -20.44 2.81
N TYR A 315 20.05 -19.51 3.34
CA TYR A 315 19.73 -18.08 3.30
C TYR A 315 19.63 -17.54 1.87
N ASP A 316 20.47 -17.99 0.95
CA ASP A 316 20.36 -17.58 -0.46
C ASP A 316 19.02 -18.02 -1.07
N ILE A 317 18.61 -19.27 -0.82
CA ILE A 317 17.32 -19.79 -1.28
C ILE A 317 16.16 -19.02 -0.63
N PHE A 318 16.27 -18.71 0.65
CA PHE A 318 15.28 -17.95 1.42
C PHE A 318 15.11 -16.52 0.93
N ILE A 319 16.22 -15.83 0.64
CA ILE A 319 16.20 -14.48 0.11
C ILE A 319 15.52 -14.46 -1.25
N ASP A 320 15.85 -15.41 -2.13
CA ASP A 320 15.22 -15.53 -3.46
C ASP A 320 13.72 -15.85 -3.37
N GLU A 321 13.32 -16.76 -2.48
CA GLU A 321 11.91 -17.12 -2.28
C GLU A 321 11.10 -15.95 -1.73
N ILE A 322 11.63 -15.24 -0.72
CA ILE A 322 10.98 -14.03 -0.19
C ILE A 322 10.93 -12.93 -1.24
N ASP A 323 12.00 -12.72 -2.02
CA ASP A 323 11.99 -11.69 -3.05
C ASP A 323 10.89 -11.97 -4.09
N LYS A 324 10.74 -13.23 -4.49
CA LYS A 324 9.69 -13.65 -5.43
C LYS A 324 8.29 -13.56 -4.82
N TYR A 325 8.09 -14.08 -3.62
CA TYR A 325 6.78 -14.08 -2.96
C TYR A 325 6.33 -12.66 -2.61
N SER A 326 7.23 -11.83 -2.06
CA SER A 326 6.93 -10.44 -1.73
C SER A 326 6.55 -9.61 -2.96
N LYS A 327 7.18 -9.85 -4.13
CA LYS A 327 6.75 -9.26 -5.40
C LYS A 327 5.33 -9.71 -5.79
N SER A 328 5.05 -11.01 -5.71
CA SER A 328 3.72 -11.55 -6.02
C SER A 328 2.64 -10.93 -5.13
N VAL A 329 2.89 -10.81 -3.82
CA VAL A 329 1.94 -10.18 -2.88
C VAL A 329 1.66 -8.72 -3.26
N ILE A 330 2.70 -7.96 -3.64
CA ILE A 330 2.53 -6.57 -4.09
C ILE A 330 1.73 -6.50 -5.40
N ASP A 331 2.05 -7.37 -6.36
CA ASP A 331 1.34 -7.44 -7.64
C ASP A 331 -0.14 -7.80 -7.45
N ASP A 332 -0.46 -8.74 -6.57
CA ASP A 332 -1.83 -9.11 -6.23
C ASP A 332 -2.59 -7.93 -5.62
N GLN A 333 -1.96 -7.15 -4.73
CA GLN A 333 -2.57 -5.94 -4.19
C GLN A 333 -2.79 -4.86 -5.25
N MET A 334 -1.86 -4.68 -6.18
CA MET A 334 -2.05 -3.77 -7.31
C MET A 334 -3.22 -4.23 -8.20
N GLN A 335 -3.34 -5.53 -8.47
CA GLN A 335 -4.48 -6.08 -9.21
C GLN A 335 -5.81 -5.85 -8.48
N ILE A 336 -5.85 -5.99 -7.15
CA ILE A 336 -7.04 -5.69 -6.34
C ILE A 336 -7.42 -4.20 -6.47
N ILE A 337 -6.45 -3.28 -6.46
CA ILE A 337 -6.71 -1.85 -6.66
C ILE A 337 -7.31 -1.59 -8.05
N VAL A 338 -6.74 -2.18 -9.10
CA VAL A 338 -7.25 -2.05 -10.48
C VAL A 338 -8.66 -2.63 -10.61
N MET A 339 -8.91 -3.81 -10.03
CA MET A 339 -10.22 -4.44 -10.03
C MET A 339 -11.26 -3.59 -9.30
N ASN A 340 -10.90 -2.99 -8.16
CA ASN A 340 -11.82 -2.13 -7.41
C ASN A 340 -12.18 -0.85 -8.18
N LEU A 341 -11.21 -0.25 -8.89
CA LEU A 341 -11.46 0.88 -9.79
C LEU A 341 -12.41 0.48 -10.94
N ALA A 342 -12.20 -0.68 -11.56
CA ALA A 342 -13.09 -1.18 -12.62
C ALA A 342 -14.52 -1.41 -12.10
N LEU A 343 -14.67 -2.01 -10.91
CA LEU A 343 -15.95 -2.20 -10.25
C LEU A 343 -16.65 -0.87 -9.95
N PHE A 344 -15.91 0.16 -9.55
CA PHE A 344 -16.48 1.49 -9.30
C PHE A 344 -16.97 2.18 -10.57
N ILE A 345 -16.25 2.03 -11.68
CA ILE A 345 -16.70 2.52 -13.00
C ILE A 345 -18.00 1.82 -13.39
N PHE A 346 -18.06 0.50 -13.24
CA PHE A 346 -19.28 -0.27 -13.50
C PHE A 346 -20.44 0.15 -12.59
N PHE A 347 -20.18 0.33 -11.29
CA PHE A 347 -21.17 0.82 -10.33
C PHE A 347 -21.68 2.22 -10.69
N SER A 348 -20.79 3.13 -11.10
CA SER A 348 -21.17 4.47 -11.53
C SER A 348 -22.06 4.44 -12.78
N LEU A 349 -21.77 3.56 -13.73
CA LEU A 349 -22.59 3.36 -14.92
C LEU A 349 -23.97 2.78 -14.57
N ALA A 350 -24.01 1.76 -13.70
CA ALA A 350 -25.25 1.18 -13.21
C ALA A 350 -26.10 2.21 -12.44
N PHE A 351 -25.46 3.06 -11.62
CA PHE A 351 -26.12 4.15 -10.91
C PHE A 351 -26.71 5.17 -11.89
N TYR A 352 -25.99 5.52 -12.95
CA TYR A 352 -26.50 6.40 -14.00
C TYR A 352 -27.73 5.81 -14.70
N LEU A 353 -27.66 4.56 -15.14
CA LEU A 353 -28.76 3.89 -15.85
C LEU A 353 -29.98 3.66 -14.95
N GLY A 354 -29.78 3.19 -13.71
CA GLY A 354 -30.87 2.85 -12.80
C GLY A 354 -31.52 4.07 -12.15
N PHE A 355 -30.74 5.10 -11.84
CA PHE A 355 -31.21 6.21 -11.01
C PHE A 355 -31.47 7.49 -11.81
N TYR A 356 -30.51 7.92 -12.63
CA TYR A 356 -30.63 9.16 -13.41
C TYR A 356 -31.49 8.97 -14.65
N LEU A 357 -31.29 7.91 -15.44
CA LEU A 357 -32.04 7.69 -16.68
C LEU A 357 -33.53 7.47 -16.41
N VAL A 358 -33.87 6.62 -15.42
CA VAL A 358 -35.26 6.41 -14.98
C VAL A 358 -35.91 7.72 -14.55
N PHE A 359 -35.16 8.57 -13.84
CA PHE A 359 -35.64 9.88 -13.42
C PHE A 359 -35.92 10.79 -14.62
N PHE A 360 -34.99 10.91 -15.57
CA PHE A 360 -35.20 11.70 -16.78
C PHE A 360 -36.40 11.21 -17.61
N TRP A 361 -36.61 9.89 -17.69
CA TRP A 361 -37.79 9.33 -18.35
C TRP A 361 -39.09 9.71 -17.64
N SER A 362 -39.10 9.70 -16.31
CA SER A 362 -40.26 10.10 -15.53
C SER A 362 -40.62 11.58 -15.74
N GLU A 363 -39.63 12.48 -15.74
CA GLU A 363 -39.85 13.91 -15.99
C GLU A 363 -40.24 14.17 -17.46
N LYS A 364 -39.66 13.45 -18.42
CA LYS A 364 -40.09 13.53 -19.84
C LYS A 364 -41.55 13.13 -20.02
N LYS A 365 -41.99 12.04 -19.38
CA LYS A 365 -43.40 11.60 -19.42
C LYS A 365 -44.32 12.64 -18.77
N TYR A 366 -43.83 13.31 -17.74
CA TYR A 366 -44.57 14.33 -17.03
C TYR A 366 -44.72 15.62 -17.85
N LEU A 367 -43.63 16.13 -18.44
CA LEU A 367 -43.66 17.25 -19.39
C LEU A 367 -44.64 17.01 -20.54
N LYS A 368 -44.66 15.80 -21.11
CA LYS A 368 -45.65 15.42 -22.14
C LYS A 368 -47.09 15.56 -21.66
N ARG A 369 -47.39 15.21 -20.39
CA ARG A 369 -48.74 15.37 -19.83
C ARG A 369 -49.13 16.83 -19.69
N ILE A 370 -48.21 17.67 -19.21
CA ILE A 370 -48.48 19.12 -19.10
C ILE A 370 -48.77 19.69 -20.49
N TYR A 371 -47.96 19.32 -21.48
CA TYR A 371 -48.16 19.74 -22.86
C TYR A 371 -49.52 19.29 -23.41
N SER A 372 -49.93 18.03 -23.18
CA SER A 372 -51.25 17.55 -23.60
C SER A 372 -52.41 18.27 -22.92
N VAL A 373 -52.25 18.70 -21.66
CA VAL A 373 -53.26 19.50 -20.95
C VAL A 373 -53.32 20.91 -21.53
N MET A 374 -52.15 21.49 -21.87
CA MET A 374 -52.04 22.79 -22.51
C MET A 374 -52.71 22.82 -23.89
N GLU A 375 -52.70 21.71 -24.63
CA GLU A 375 -53.38 21.61 -25.93
C GLU A 375 -54.92 21.59 -25.82
N ILE A 376 -55.45 21.16 -24.67
CA ILE A 376 -56.90 21.07 -24.42
C ILE A 376 -57.47 22.40 -23.90
N ILE A 377 -56.64 23.20 -23.22
CA ILE A 377 -57.03 24.48 -22.63
C ILE A 377 -56.67 25.59 -23.63
N PRO A 378 -57.64 26.19 -24.33
CA PRO A 378 -57.40 27.17 -25.39
C PRO A 378 -56.75 28.47 -24.87
#